data_AF-A0A7S0RL00-F1
#
_entry.id   AF-A0A7S0RL00-F1
#
_cell.length_a   1.000
_cell.length_b   1.000
_cell.length_c   1.000
_cell.angle_alpha   90.00
_cell.angle_beta   90.00
_cell.angle_gamma   90.00
#
_symmetry.space_group_name_H-M   'P 1'
#
loop_
_entity.id
_entity.type
_entity.pdbx_description
1 polymer ?
#
loop_
_entity_poly.entity_id
_entity_poly.type
_entity_poly.pdbx_seq_one_letter_code
_entity_poly.pdbx_strand_id
1 'polypeptide(L)'
;MGRHQKGQAVRNPAAQALEEGETLQQRGERRGGREALQCFEQAVSKFQEAASLSGSGETWSHALTSLGEVLGQCAEAIVELQACAPDAEQGRAQEEAARVQGAELYARAVAAY
;
A
#
# COMPACT_ATOMS: atom_id res chain seq x y z
N MET A 1 -15.22 46.87 -0.20
CA MET A 1 -15.02 45.99 0.98
C MET A 1 -15.25 44.56 0.50
N GLY A 2 -14.23 43.81 0.12
CA GLY A 2 -13.39 43.05 1.05
C GLY A 2 -13.69 41.57 0.82
N ARG A 3 -13.08 40.98 -0.21
CA ARG A 3 -13.24 39.57 -0.61
C ARG A 3 -12.79 38.67 0.55
N HIS A 4 -13.72 38.13 1.33
CA HIS A 4 -13.44 37.02 2.24
C HIS A 4 -13.40 35.71 1.44
N GLN A 5 -12.30 35.53 0.72
CA GLN A 5 -11.91 34.24 0.16
C GLN A 5 -11.21 33.40 1.24
N LYS A 6 -11.69 32.16 1.37
CA LYS A 6 -10.92 30.95 1.66
C LYS A 6 -10.38 30.77 3.09
N GLY A 7 -11.31 30.48 4.00
CA GLY A 7 -11.04 29.71 5.23
C GLY A 7 -11.12 28.19 5.01
N GLN A 8 -10.63 27.68 3.88
CA GLN A 8 -10.36 26.24 3.78
C GLN A 8 -8.98 26.04 4.36
N ALA A 9 -8.90 25.41 5.53
CA ALA A 9 -7.68 24.72 5.94
C ALA A 9 -7.20 23.95 4.71
N VAL A 10 -6.01 24.29 4.20
CA VAL A 10 -5.41 23.60 3.07
C VAL A 10 -5.12 22.19 3.58
N ARG A 11 -6.10 21.27 3.48
CA ARG A 11 -5.88 19.85 3.69
C ARG A 11 -4.83 19.48 2.66
N ASN A 12 -3.61 19.21 3.12
CA ASN A 12 -2.57 18.70 2.26
C ASN A 12 -3.06 17.33 1.78
N PRO A 13 -3.45 17.18 0.50
CA PRO A 13 -4.08 15.96 0.03
C PRO A 13 -3.13 14.76 0.15
N ALA A 14 -1.81 15.01 0.13
CA ALA A 14 -0.81 13.99 0.39
C ALA A 14 -0.81 13.49 1.83
N ALA A 15 -0.97 14.39 2.81
CA ALA A 15 -1.07 14.00 4.22
C ALA A 15 -2.36 13.21 4.48
N GLN A 16 -3.46 13.61 3.87
CA GLN A 16 -4.72 12.87 3.98
C GLN A 16 -4.61 11.46 3.38
N ALA A 17 -3.99 11.33 2.20
CA ALA A 17 -3.76 10.02 1.59
C ALA A 17 -2.83 9.14 2.44
N LEU A 18 -1.83 9.73 3.09
CA LEU A 18 -0.94 9.03 4.03
C LEU A 18 -1.73 8.48 5.22
N GLU A 19 -2.52 9.32 5.91
CA GLU A 19 -3.33 8.93 7.07
C GLU A 19 -4.37 7.84 6.71
N GLU A 20 -4.98 7.94 5.52
CA GLU A 20 -5.89 6.92 5.00
C GLU A 20 -5.16 5.58 4.77
N GLY A 21 -3.94 5.62 4.23
CA GLY A 21 -3.09 4.46 4.04
C GLY A 21 -2.73 3.77 5.35
N GLU A 22 -2.31 4.54 6.36
CA GLU A 22 -1.98 4.02 7.70
C GLU A 22 -3.20 3.38 8.37
N THR A 23 -4.37 3.99 8.22
CA THR A 23 -5.63 3.44 8.76
C THR A 23 -5.98 2.11 8.11
N LEU A 24 -5.78 1.99 6.80
CA LEU A 24 -6.02 0.75 6.05
C LEU A 24 -5.01 -0.33 6.41
N GLN A 25 -3.74 0.03 6.59
CA GLN A 25 -2.69 -0.87 7.05
C GLN A 25 -3.05 -1.45 8.43
N GLN A 26 -3.35 -0.61 9.42
CA GLN A 26 -3.77 -1.07 10.75
C GLN A 26 -5.03 -1.95 10.72
N ARG A 27 -5.94 -1.67 9.79
CA ARG A 27 -7.14 -2.51 9.59
C ARG A 27 -6.78 -3.87 8.99
N GLY A 28 -5.79 -3.93 8.10
CA GLY A 28 -5.23 -5.16 7.55
C GLY A 28 -4.57 -6.00 8.63
N GLU A 29 -3.74 -5.40 9.48
CA GLU A 29 -3.04 -6.08 10.59
C GLU A 29 -4.00 -6.71 11.61
N ARG A 30 -5.17 -6.10 11.82
CA ARG A 30 -6.21 -6.63 12.71
C ARG A 30 -7.10 -7.69 12.06
N ARG A 31 -7.00 -7.87 10.75
CA ARG A 31 -7.75 -8.86 9.97
C ARG A 31 -6.80 -9.99 9.57
N GLY A 32 -7.36 -11.15 9.24
CA GLY A 32 -6.60 -12.29 8.73
C GLY A 32 -7.04 -12.64 7.32
N GLY A 33 -6.14 -13.31 6.58
CA GLY A 33 -6.45 -13.87 5.28
C GLY A 33 -6.82 -12.83 4.21
N ARG A 34 -7.84 -13.12 3.38
CA ARG A 34 -8.16 -12.31 2.19
C ARG A 34 -8.60 -10.89 2.51
N GLU A 35 -9.22 -10.68 3.67
CA GLU A 35 -9.64 -9.34 4.08
C GLU A 35 -8.44 -8.47 4.51
N ALA A 36 -7.40 -9.08 5.09
CA ALA A 36 -6.15 -8.40 5.39
C ALA A 36 -5.48 -7.94 4.09
N LEU A 37 -5.38 -8.84 3.12
CA LEU A 37 -4.80 -8.56 1.80
C LEU A 37 -5.51 -7.39 1.09
N GLN A 38 -6.85 -7.39 1.04
CA GLN A 38 -7.59 -6.28 0.44
C GLN A 38 -7.38 -4.94 1.16
N CYS A 39 -7.19 -4.96 2.48
CA CYS A 39 -6.89 -3.73 3.23
C CYS A 39 -5.47 -3.24 2.91
N PHE A 40 -4.50 -4.15 2.84
CA PHE A 40 -3.13 -3.82 2.48
C PHE A 40 -2.99 -3.34 1.03
N GLU A 41 -3.71 -3.92 0.07
CA GLU A 41 -3.73 -3.43 -1.32
C GLU A 41 -4.28 -2.00 -1.43
N GLN A 42 -5.34 -1.68 -0.66
CA GLN A 42 -5.86 -0.33 -0.61
C GLN A 42 -4.88 0.64 0.07
N ALA A 43 -4.19 0.20 1.13
CA ALA A 43 -3.14 0.99 1.78
C ALA A 43 -1.98 1.29 0.83
N VAL A 44 -1.52 0.30 0.05
CA VAL A 44 -0.52 0.47 -1.02
C VAL A 44 -0.93 1.56 -1.99
N SER A 45 -2.18 1.53 -2.48
CA SER A 45 -2.68 2.55 -3.41
C SER A 45 -2.67 3.94 -2.77
N LYS A 46 -2.95 4.06 -1.48
CA LYS A 46 -3.00 5.33 -0.76
C LYS A 46 -1.62 5.91 -0.47
N PHE A 47 -0.64 5.07 -0.12
CA PHE A 47 0.74 5.52 0.02
C PHE A 47 1.36 5.94 -1.33
N GLN A 48 1.03 5.25 -2.42
CA GLN A 48 1.44 5.68 -3.77
C GLN A 48 0.82 7.03 -4.15
N GLU A 49 -0.46 7.25 -3.83
CA GLU A 49 -1.14 8.54 -4.00
C GLU A 49 -0.46 9.63 -3.16
N ALA A 50 -0.16 9.37 -1.89
CA ALA A 50 0.52 10.31 -0.99
C ALA A 50 1.92 10.70 -1.50
N ALA A 51 2.69 9.73 -1.99
CA ALA A 51 3.99 9.95 -2.59
C ALA A 51 3.87 10.79 -3.88
N SER A 52 2.93 10.44 -4.76
CA SER A 52 2.71 11.15 -6.03
C SER A 52 2.27 12.61 -5.81
N LEU A 53 1.43 12.86 -4.79
CA LEU A 53 0.94 14.19 -4.45
C LEU A 53 1.99 15.06 -3.74
N SER A 54 2.87 14.46 -2.94
CA SER A 54 3.98 15.20 -2.31
C SER A 54 5.09 15.52 -3.30
N GLY A 55 5.43 14.58 -4.17
CA GLY A 55 6.52 14.66 -5.15
C GLY A 55 7.94 14.63 -4.54
N SER A 56 8.15 15.18 -3.34
CA SER A 56 9.39 15.07 -2.56
C SER A 56 9.18 15.57 -1.12
N GLY A 57 10.17 15.34 -0.24
CA GLY A 57 10.15 15.83 1.15
C GLY A 57 9.71 14.78 2.16
N GLU A 58 9.44 15.21 3.39
CA GLU A 58 9.21 14.31 4.54
C GLU A 58 7.98 13.40 4.33
N THR A 59 6.87 13.94 3.81
CA THR A 59 5.67 13.16 3.50
C THR A 59 5.91 12.10 2.42
N TRP A 60 6.74 12.41 1.42
CA TRP A 60 7.12 11.44 0.39
C TRP A 60 7.98 10.31 0.97
N SER A 61 9.00 10.64 1.77
CA SER A 61 9.85 9.66 2.44
C SER A 61 9.05 8.75 3.38
N HIS A 62 8.10 9.34 4.13
CA HIS A 62 7.22 8.60 5.00
C HIS A 62 6.32 7.65 4.19
N ALA A 63 5.65 8.17 3.14
CA ALA A 63 4.81 7.36 2.27
C ALA A 63 5.56 6.18 1.65
N LEU A 64 6.82 6.36 1.22
CA LEU A 64 7.63 5.27 0.68
C LEU A 64 8.04 4.24 1.74
N THR A 65 8.32 4.68 2.96
CA THR A 65 8.67 3.79 4.06
C THR A 65 7.47 2.92 4.41
N SER A 66 6.31 3.54 4.64
CA SER A 66 5.06 2.84 4.94
C SER A 66 4.61 1.94 3.78
N LEU A 67 4.84 2.36 2.53
CA LEU A 67 4.63 1.52 1.35
C LEU A 67 5.47 0.24 1.39
N GLY A 68 6.75 0.34 1.76
CA GLY A 68 7.64 -0.82 1.91
C GLY A 68 7.16 -1.78 3.00
N GLU A 69 6.74 -1.23 4.15
CA GLU A 69 6.22 -2.02 5.27
C GLU A 69 4.93 -2.77 4.88
N VAL A 70 3.97 -2.09 4.28
CA VAL A 70 2.69 -2.72 3.89
C VAL A 70 2.85 -3.74 2.77
N LEU A 71 3.84 -3.57 1.88
CA LEU A 71 4.17 -4.58 0.88
C LEU A 71 4.75 -5.86 1.52
N GLY A 72 5.57 -5.70 2.56
CA GLY A 72 6.03 -6.83 3.37
C GLY A 72 4.86 -7.58 4.03
N GLN A 73 3.93 -6.84 4.63
CA GLN A 73 2.72 -7.39 5.25
C GLN A 73 1.79 -8.07 4.23
N CYS A 74 1.65 -7.50 3.03
CA CYS A 74 0.97 -8.12 1.90
C CYS A 74 1.58 -9.48 1.55
N ALA A 75 2.92 -9.54 1.41
CA ALA A 75 3.62 -10.77 1.05
C ALA A 75 3.41 -11.84 2.12
N GLU A 76 3.50 -11.47 3.39
CA GLU A 76 3.27 -12.38 4.52
C GLU A 76 1.83 -12.92 4.51
N ALA A 77 0.85 -12.04 4.34
CA ALA A 77 -0.56 -12.44 4.25
C ALA A 77 -0.86 -13.35 3.04
N ILE A 78 -0.17 -13.15 1.91
CA ILE A 78 -0.27 -14.05 0.74
C ILE A 78 0.32 -15.42 1.07
N VAL A 79 1.48 -15.47 1.71
CA VAL A 79 2.12 -16.74 2.11
C VAL A 79 1.24 -17.50 3.11
N GLU A 80 0.67 -16.82 4.10
CA GLU A 80 -0.27 -17.44 5.05
C GLU A 80 -1.53 -17.98 4.36
N LEU A 81 -2.08 -17.23 3.40
CA LEU A 81 -3.22 -17.67 2.60
C LEU A 81 -2.89 -18.91 1.75
N GLN A 82 -1.67 -18.97 1.20
CA GLN A 82 -1.18 -20.09 0.40
C GLN A 82 -0.88 -21.32 1.26
N ALA A 83 -0.35 -21.15 2.48
CA ALA A 83 -0.11 -22.24 3.42
C ALA A 83 -1.42 -22.95 3.87
N CYS A 84 -2.55 -22.25 3.75
CA CYS A 84 -3.88 -22.78 4.07
C CYS A 84 -4.58 -23.43 2.85
N ALA A 85 -4.00 -23.34 1.64
CA ALA A 85 -4.50 -24.01 0.45
C ALA A 85 -3.87 -25.42 0.33
N PRO A 86 -4.67 -26.50 0.30
CA PRO A 86 -4.12 -27.85 0.20
C PRO A 86 -3.59 -28.14 -1.21
N ASP A 87 -2.43 -28.80 -1.21
CA ASP A 87 -1.77 -29.55 -2.29
C ASP A 87 -0.78 -28.84 -3.24
N ALA A 88 0.43 -29.40 -3.22
CA ALA A 88 1.72 -28.90 -3.68
C ALA A 88 1.87 -28.64 -5.21
N GLU A 89 0.81 -28.81 -5.99
CA GLU A 89 0.76 -28.39 -7.41
C GLU A 89 0.27 -26.95 -7.57
N GLN A 90 -0.67 -26.51 -6.72
CA GLN A 90 -1.18 -25.14 -6.76
C GLN A 90 -0.16 -24.16 -6.19
N GLY A 91 0.62 -24.59 -5.19
CA GLY A 91 1.74 -23.82 -4.63
C GLY A 91 2.78 -23.45 -5.69
N ARG A 92 3.17 -24.35 -6.60
CA ARG A 92 4.17 -24.04 -7.64
C ARG A 92 3.65 -23.08 -8.71
N ALA A 93 2.41 -23.24 -9.16
CA ALA A 93 1.81 -22.31 -10.12
C ALA A 93 1.56 -20.93 -9.50
N GLN A 94 1.19 -20.89 -8.21
CA GLN A 94 0.95 -19.64 -7.48
C GLN A 94 2.25 -18.96 -7.02
N GLU A 95 3.32 -19.71 -6.72
CA GLU A 95 4.64 -19.16 -6.41
C GLU A 95 5.24 -18.50 -7.65
N GLU A 96 5.10 -19.10 -8.84
CA GLU A 96 5.51 -18.48 -10.09
C GLU A 96 4.68 -17.21 -10.38
N ALA A 97 3.36 -17.25 -10.17
CA ALA A 97 2.50 -16.08 -10.34
C ALA A 97 2.81 -14.96 -9.34
N ALA A 98 3.05 -15.28 -8.07
CA ALA A 98 3.42 -14.33 -7.02
C ALA A 98 4.82 -13.76 -7.27
N ARG A 99 5.73 -14.54 -7.84
CA ARG A 99 7.07 -14.09 -8.22
C ARG A 99 7.01 -13.14 -9.41
N VAL A 100 6.17 -13.42 -10.41
CA VAL A 100 5.92 -12.52 -11.54
C VAL A 100 5.25 -11.23 -11.06
N GLN A 101 4.19 -11.32 -10.24
CA GLN A 101 3.53 -10.13 -9.70
C GLN A 101 4.44 -9.32 -8.77
N GLY A 102 5.22 -9.97 -7.92
CA GLY A 102 6.22 -9.32 -7.07
C GLY A 102 7.32 -8.65 -7.89
N ALA A 103 7.78 -9.28 -8.97
CA ALA A 103 8.73 -8.68 -9.89
C ALA A 103 8.14 -7.49 -10.67
N GLU A 104 6.87 -7.55 -11.07
CA GLU A 104 6.18 -6.42 -11.71
C GLU A 104 5.97 -5.25 -10.74
N LEU A 105 5.59 -5.54 -9.50
CA LEU A 105 5.44 -4.53 -8.46
C LEU A 105 6.80 -3.90 -8.10
N TYR A 106 7.84 -4.72 -7.97
CA TYR A 106 9.20 -4.25 -7.77
C TYR A 106 9.70 -3.41 -8.95
N ALA A 107 9.46 -3.83 -10.19
CA ALA A 107 9.82 -3.08 -11.39
C ALA A 107 9.07 -1.74 -11.48
N ARG A 108 7.78 -1.70 -11.12
CA ARG A 108 7.02 -0.44 -11.02
C ARG A 108 7.54 0.48 -9.92
N ALA A 109 7.98 -0.07 -8.80
CA ALA A 109 8.58 0.71 -7.72
C ALA A 109 9.93 1.30 -8.13
N VAL A 110 10.77 0.53 -8.83
CA VAL A 110 12.06 1.01 -9.38
C VAL A 110 11.85 2.06 -10.47
N ALA A 111 10.84 1.89 -11.33
CA ALA A 111 10.52 2.86 -12.38
C ALA A 111 9.91 4.17 -11.86
N ALA A 112 9.48 4.21 -10.59
CA ALA A 112 8.94 5.39 -9.93
C ALA A 112 10.01 6.19 -9.16
N TYR A 113 11.26 5.71 -9.14
CA TYR A 113 12.44 6.36 -8.58
C TYR A 113 13.22 7.11 -9.68
#